data_AF-A0A4P6XTN8-F1
#
_entry.id   AF-A0A4P6XTN8-F1
#
_cell.length_a   1.000
_cell.length_b   1.000
_cell.length_c   1.000
_cell.angle_alpha   90.00
_cell.angle_beta   90.00
_cell.angle_gamma   90.00
#
_symmetry.space_group_name_H-M   'P 1'
#
loop_
_entity.id
_entity.type
_entity.pdbx_description
1 polymer ?
#
loop_
_entity_poly.entity_id
_entity_poly.type
_entity_poly.pdbx_seq_one_letter_code
_entity_poly.pdbx_strand_id
1 'polypeptide(L)' 'MEKIVDLGLAKSIGMSNFAIEDLQDIWGVARIKSMVYQNEFKAFLQNQTPEIVEFCQKNEFWVTVFSPLGPITRTDPG' A
#
# COMPACT_ATOMS: atom_id res chain seq x y z
N MET A 1 -13.99 -4.29 7.51
CA MET A 1 -13.76 -2.97 6.87
C MET A 1 -14.91 -2.55 5.96
N GLU A 2 -15.36 -3.39 5.02
CA GLU A 2 -16.41 -3.02 4.05
C GLU A 2 -17.70 -2.46 4.68
N LYS A 3 -18.17 -3.04 5.78
CA LYS A 3 -19.36 -2.57 6.52
C LYS A 3 -19.29 -1.09 6.93
N ILE A 4 -18.09 -0.55 7.17
CA ILE A 4 -17.89 0.86 7.52
C ILE A 4 -18.24 1.77 6.34
N VAL A 5 -17.96 1.30 5.12
CA VAL A 5 -18.36 1.98 3.88
C VAL A 5 -19.87 1.87 3.69
N ASP A 6 -20.45 0.68 3.88
CA ASP A 6 -21.90 0.47 3.75
C ASP A 6 -22.71 1.33 4.75
N LEU A 7 -22.17 1.53 5.95
CA LEU A 7 -22.76 2.41 6.98
C LEU A 7 -22.54 3.91 6.71
N GLY A 8 -21.79 4.28 5.66
CA GLY A 8 -21.49 5.67 5.32
C GLY A 8 -20.49 6.36 6.26
N LEU A 9 -19.79 5.60 7.11
CA LEU A 9 -18.83 6.13 8.09
C LEU A 9 -17.47 6.43 7.47
N ALA A 10 -17.16 5.81 6.32
CA ALA A 10 -15.97 6.09 5.52
C ALA A 10 -16.34 6.10 4.04
N LYS A 11 -15.74 7.02 3.28
CA LYS A 11 -15.94 7.11 1.81
C LYS A 11 -15.22 5.97 1.06
N SER A 12 -14.13 5.47 1.61
CA SER A 12 -13.30 4.43 1.01
C SER A 12 -12.52 3.66 2.07
N ILE A 13 -11.98 2.51 1.67
CA ILE A 13 -11.08 1.67 2.46
C ILE A 13 -9.82 1.36 1.64
N GLY A 14 -8.74 1.06 2.34
CA GLY A 14 -7.42 0.80 1.75
C GLY A 14 -6.58 -0.11 2.64
N MET A 15 -5.35 -0.36 2.19
CA MET A 15 -4.40 -1.27 2.81
C MET A 15 -3.05 -0.58 2.96
N SER A 16 -2.27 -0.98 3.97
CA SER A 16 -0.95 -0.40 4.21
C SER A 16 0.02 -1.46 4.72
N ASN A 17 1.23 -1.52 4.13
CA ASN A 17 2.31 -2.45 4.51
C ASN A 17 1.97 -3.94 4.36
N PHE A 18 1.32 -4.34 3.27
CA PHE A 18 0.99 -5.75 2.99
C PHE A 18 1.95 -6.36 1.96
N ALA A 19 2.16 -7.67 2.02
CA ALA A 19 2.86 -8.39 0.95
C ALA A 19 1.92 -8.59 -0.26
N ILE A 20 2.49 -8.96 -1.42
CA ILE A 20 1.67 -9.17 -2.63
C ILE A 20 0.68 -10.31 -2.41
N GLU A 21 1.09 -11.37 -1.73
CA GLU A 21 0.29 -12.55 -1.45
C GLU A 21 -0.95 -12.16 -0.63
N ASP A 22 -0.78 -11.33 0.40
CA ASP A 22 -1.89 -10.84 1.20
C ASP A 22 -2.86 -9.98 0.36
N LEU A 23 -2.31 -9.14 -0.53
CA LEU A 23 -3.12 -8.32 -1.43
C LEU A 23 -3.93 -9.19 -2.39
N GLN A 24 -3.35 -10.28 -2.91
CA GLN A 24 -4.03 -11.24 -3.79
C GLN A 24 -5.16 -11.95 -3.05
N ASP A 25 -4.91 -12.42 -1.83
CA ASP A 25 -5.91 -13.09 -1.00
C ASP A 25 -7.09 -12.16 -0.69
N ILE A 26 -6.81 -10.93 -0.26
CA ILE A 26 -7.85 -9.92 -0.01
C ILE A 26 -8.58 -9.58 -1.31
N TRP A 27 -7.86 -9.45 -2.43
CA TRP A 27 -8.47 -9.16 -3.72
C TRP A 27 -9.42 -10.26 -4.18
N GLY A 28 -9.09 -11.53 -3.91
CA GLY A 28 -9.95 -12.67 -4.27
C GLY A 28 -11.29 -12.67 -3.54
N VAL A 29 -11.35 -12.13 -2.32
CA VAL A 29 -12.56 -12.19 -1.47
C VAL A 29 -13.29 -10.86 -1.29
N ALA A 30 -12.62 -9.73 -1.53
CA ALA A 30 -13.21 -8.40 -1.29
C ALA A 30 -14.31 -8.07 -2.30
N ARG A 31 -15.49 -7.71 -1.77
CA ARG A 31 -16.61 -7.13 -2.52
C ARG A 31 -16.35 -5.67 -2.84
N ILE A 32 -15.85 -4.90 -1.86
CA ILE A 32 -15.43 -3.52 -2.06
C ILE A 32 -13.93 -3.53 -2.33
N LYS A 33 -13.56 -3.31 -3.60
CA LYS A 33 -12.15 -3.20 -3.98
C LYS A 33 -11.52 -1.99 -3.28
N SER A 34 -10.40 -2.24 -2.61
CA SER A 34 -9.67 -1.19 -1.91
C SER A 34 -9.12 -0.19 -2.92
N MET A 35 -9.35 1.09 -2.68
CA MET A 35 -8.93 2.13 -3.63
C MET A 35 -7.46 2.49 -3.46
N VAL A 36 -6.90 2.34 -2.26
CA VAL A 36 -5.55 2.82 -1.93
C VAL A 36 -4.72 1.71 -1.30
N TYR A 37 -3.49 1.57 -1.80
CA TYR A 37 -2.43 0.82 -1.15
C TYR A 37 -1.31 1.77 -0.72
N GLN A 38 -0.82 1.64 0.51
CA GLN A 38 0.22 2.50 1.07
C GLN A 38 1.45 1.68 1.52
N ASN A 39 2.66 2.08 1.12
CA ASN A 39 3.89 1.47 1.67
C ASN A 39 5.03 2.49 1.87
N GLU A 40 6.15 2.02 2.42
CA GLU A 40 7.39 2.78 2.41
C GLU A 40 8.08 2.67 1.06
N PHE A 41 8.34 3.82 0.43
CA PHE A 41 9.09 3.90 -0.81
C PHE A 41 9.95 5.16 -0.81
N LYS A 42 11.26 5.03 -0.97
CA LYS A 42 12.24 6.13 -0.93
C LYS A 42 13.42 5.80 -1.85
N ALA A 43 14.24 6.80 -2.18
CA ALA A 43 15.37 6.62 -3.11
C ALA A 43 16.28 5.41 -2.75
N PHE A 44 16.49 5.17 -1.45
CA PHE A 44 17.31 4.06 -0.92
C PHE A 44 16.53 2.80 -0.55
N LEU A 45 15.22 2.76 -0.81
CA LEU A 45 14.35 1.62 -0.51
C LEU A 45 13.17 1.63 -1.48
N GLN A 46 13.42 1.09 -2.67
CA GLN A 46 12.43 1.01 -3.75
C GLN A 46 11.83 -0.39 -3.91
N ASN A 47 12.48 -1.41 -3.35
CA ASN A 47 12.16 -2.82 -3.60
C ASN A 47 11.91 -3.60 -2.30
N GLN A 48 11.36 -2.96 -1.26
CA GLN A 48 11.04 -3.64 0.00
C GLN A 48 10.01 -4.75 -0.19
N THR A 49 9.06 -4.53 -1.08
CA THR A 49 8.12 -5.54 -1.57
C THR A 49 8.29 -5.58 -3.10
N PRO A 50 9.03 -6.57 -3.63
CA PRO A 50 9.23 -6.70 -5.08
C PRO A 50 7.91 -6.70 -5.83
N GLU A 51 7.86 -6.08 -7.01
CA GLU A 51 6.71 -6.08 -7.93
C GLU A 51 5.43 -5.40 -7.39
N ILE A 52 5.44 -4.85 -6.18
CA ILE A 52 4.24 -4.33 -5.51
C ILE A 52 3.59 -3.18 -6.29
N VAL A 53 4.41 -2.32 -6.90
CA VAL A 53 3.93 -1.17 -7.67
C VAL A 53 3.26 -1.63 -8.95
N GLU A 54 3.85 -2.58 -9.68
CA GLU A 54 3.27 -3.15 -10.90
C GLU A 54 1.97 -3.88 -10.59
N PHE A 55 1.96 -4.69 -9.53
CA PHE A 55 0.75 -5.36 -9.05
C PHE A 55 -0.36 -4.35 -8.73
N CYS A 56 -0.03 -3.27 -8.02
CA CYS A 56 -0.99 -2.22 -7.68
C CYS A 56 -1.54 -1.52 -8.93
N GLN A 57 -0.67 -1.12 -9.86
CA GLN A 57 -1.07 -0.45 -11.10
C GLN A 57 -1.94 -1.34 -11.99
N LYS A 58 -1.59 -2.62 -12.12
CA LYS A 58 -2.35 -3.59 -12.93
C LYS A 58 -3.75 -3.86 -12.39
N ASN A 59 -3.93 -3.79 -11.07
CA ASN A 59 -5.20 -4.04 -10.39
C ASN A 59 -5.91 -2.74 -9.98
N GLU A 60 -5.54 -1.60 -10.59
CA GLU A 60 -6.19 -0.29 -10.42
C GLU A 60 -6.20 0.25 -8.99
N PHE A 61 -5.19 -0.13 -8.19
CA PHE A 61 -4.95 0.49 -6.90
C PHE A 61 -4.23 1.82 -7.05
N TRP A 62 -4.69 2.84 -6.31
CA TRP A 62 -3.91 4.06 -6.11
C TRP A 62 -2.78 3.79 -5.12
N VAL A 63 -1.54 3.93 -5.58
CA VAL A 63 -0.36 3.78 -4.73
C VAL A 63 -0.09 5.10 -4.01
N THR A 64 0.01 5.05 -2.69
CA THR A 64 0.50 6.15 -1.85
C THR A 64 1.76 5.69 -1.13
N VAL A 65 2.68 6.62 -0.89
CA VAL A 65 3.96 6.30 -0.26
C VAL A 65 4.15 7.16 0.97
N PHE A 66 4.64 6.55 2.06
CA PHE A 66 5.09 7.30 3.23
C PHE A 66 6.63 7.34 3.27
N SER A 67 7.14 8.34 3.98
CA SER A 67 8.59 8.62 4.07
C SER A 67 9.32 8.73 2.72
N PRO A 68 8.76 9.33 1.64
CA PRO A 68 9.44 9.38 0.34
C PRO A 68 10.77 10.15 0.36
N LEU A 69 10.93 11.06 1.33
CA LEU A 69 12.15 11.84 1.55
C LEU A 69 12.92 11.39 2.81
N GLY A 70 12.56 10.25 3.40
CA GLY A 70 13.27 9.73 4.57
C GLY A 70 14.56 8.99 4.18
N PRO A 71 15.69 9.10 4.91
CA PRO A 71 16.07 10.15 5.85
C PRO A 71 17.01 11.19 5.19
N ILE A 72 16.86 12.46 5.58
CA ILE A 72 17.72 13.57 5.14
C ILE A 72 19.16 13.43 5.68
N THR A 73 19.39 12.60 6.70
CA THR A 73 20.73 12.22 7.22
C THR A 73 20.71 10.78 7.77
N ARG A 74 21.83 10.05 7.62
CA ARG A 74 22.14 8.83 8.39
C ARG A 74 23.42 9.09 9.21
N THR A 75 23.41 8.69 10.47
CA THR A 75 24.58 8.63 11.37
C THR A 75 25.73 7.85 10.72
N ASP A 76 26.97 8.24 11.02
CA ASP A 76 28.17 7.61 10.45
C ASP A 76 28.16 6.08 10.66
N PRO A 77 28.54 5.29 9.65
CA PRO A 77 28.90 3.90 9.86
C PRO A 77 30.19 3.86 10.68
N GLY A 78 30.18 3.16 11.82
CA GLY A 78 31.41 2.74 12.49
C GLY A 78 32.14 1.67 11.69
#